data_AF-A0A511TD09-F1
#
_entry.id   AF-A0A511TD09-F1
#
_cell.length_a   1.000
_cell.length_b   1.000
_cell.length_c   1.000
_cell.angle_alpha   90.00
_cell.angle_beta   90.00
_cell.angle_gamma   90.00
#
_symmetry.space_group_name_H-M   'P 1'
#
loop_
_entity.id
_entity.type
_entity.pdbx_description
1 polymer ?
#
loop_
_entity_poly.entity_id
_entity_poly.type
_entity_poly.pdbx_seq_one_letter_code
_entity_poly.pdbx_strand_id
1 'polypeptide(L)'
;MRKLSMTGVLLCGAWVAGCNGAEQEPSVQEPSAGAEAAVASTRQAVVSPELEAALTCIETYVVAGTCDWEHWSELYDACDVSAHPELDDGHFLEEVQSDNCTVVSWPALRAQLLSTTPLVRVYDSCDGDSEVLHSASANGCYPLAQGVGASFFEVAIGKSVTLYAGAGCAGDSVTVETDANLCETTFASGASANDAVRSYRIQDVGAPASPYRYTCSASEPACVENDNSRLGSINKKHTVKVVRVTYAGRTTPSLATIRNNVRGLYDFFDVASRGQVSLEIVASQTVDVTSANCATAKSQAVKKAKSSAFLTVYSMPSGMCSTSNAGSRSVYLKGGLFRDYAHEVGHVLGLAHGNTRNPTTGEINHYGDSSTFMGSNASDNYNLPQLHWLGWTKKEELQKVNSVVDTGGTALVKLRPVGGNTELTSEQSDHRLGAVWDIPGTDQRLFIAVPKPRLNNTNQIEGGTVMVYRAPRCVGCMGMSMGTMVMARFAATTVNEHEAHGLYVKPVAYERTPVQVDGKTVYVYSSVTVSIRR
;
A
#
# COMPACT_ATOMS: atom_id res chain seq x y z
N MET A 1 8.58 17.68 -60.88
CA MET A 1 7.68 17.87 -62.05
C MET A 1 6.59 16.80 -61.94
N ARG A 2 5.27 16.98 -61.86
CA ARG A 2 4.25 18.02 -62.17
C ARG A 2 3.42 18.29 -60.89
N LYS A 3 3.17 19.54 -60.42
CA LYS A 3 2.01 20.46 -60.66
C LYS A 3 0.63 19.78 -60.51
N LEU A 4 -0.43 20.30 -59.86
CA LEU A 4 -0.86 21.53 -59.14
C LEU A 4 -2.20 21.12 -58.45
N SER A 5 -2.64 21.67 -57.31
CA SER A 5 -3.50 22.87 -57.29
C SER A 5 -3.74 23.36 -55.85
N MET A 6 -3.54 24.66 -55.66
CA MET A 6 -4.06 25.47 -54.56
C MET A 6 -5.55 25.74 -54.73
N THR A 7 -6.27 25.95 -53.63
CA THR A 7 -7.35 26.94 -53.57
C THR A 7 -7.38 27.52 -52.16
N GLY A 8 -7.10 28.82 -52.05
CA GLY A 8 -7.24 29.59 -50.83
C GLY A 8 -8.58 30.33 -50.81
N VAL A 9 -9.08 30.63 -49.60
CA VAL A 9 -10.04 31.70 -49.37
C VAL A 9 -9.57 32.47 -48.14
N LEU A 10 -9.27 33.74 -48.38
CA LEU A 10 -8.99 34.80 -47.43
C LEU A 10 -10.19 35.75 -47.50
N LEU A 11 -10.78 36.10 -46.36
CA LEU A 11 -11.71 37.24 -46.27
C LEU A 11 -11.45 37.97 -44.95
N CYS A 12 -11.04 39.23 -45.12
CA CYS A 12 -10.75 40.22 -44.08
C CYS A 12 -12.01 40.97 -43.62
N GLY A 13 -11.88 41.60 -42.44
CA GLY A 13 -12.59 42.83 -42.05
C GLY A 13 -13.48 42.64 -40.83
N ALA A 14 -13.55 43.55 -39.86
CA ALA A 14 -12.80 44.75 -39.53
C ALA A 14 -13.09 45.09 -38.06
N TRP A 15 -12.17 45.81 -37.42
CA TRP A 15 -12.33 46.38 -36.08
C TRP A 15 -13.25 47.61 -36.09
N VAL A 16 -14.05 47.79 -35.03
CA VAL A 16 -14.43 49.13 -34.52
C VAL A 16 -14.44 49.09 -32.99
N ALA A 17 -13.72 50.04 -32.40
CA ALA A 17 -13.63 50.34 -30.98
C ALA A 17 -14.77 51.24 -30.49
N GLY A 18 -15.06 51.21 -29.19
CA GLY A 18 -15.93 52.21 -28.56
C GLY A 18 -15.95 52.07 -27.04
N CYS A 19 -15.10 52.85 -26.36
CA CYS A 19 -15.13 53.07 -24.91
C CYS A 19 -16.40 53.81 -24.50
N ASN A 20 -16.96 53.48 -23.32
CA ASN A 20 -17.41 54.46 -22.33
C ASN A 20 -17.66 53.76 -20.99
N GLY A 21 -16.96 54.23 -19.97
CA GLY A 21 -17.20 53.85 -18.58
C GLY A 21 -18.39 54.59 -17.98
N ALA A 22 -18.97 54.01 -16.94
CA ALA A 22 -19.59 54.73 -15.84
C ALA A 22 -19.69 53.77 -14.65
N GLU A 23 -19.10 54.18 -13.54
CA GLU A 23 -19.26 53.59 -12.21
C GLU A 23 -20.73 53.68 -11.77
N GLN A 24 -21.27 52.58 -11.24
CA GLN A 24 -22.40 52.65 -10.31
C GLN A 24 -22.47 51.34 -9.50
N GLU A 25 -22.04 51.37 -8.24
CA GLU A 25 -22.64 50.50 -7.22
C GLU A 25 -24.02 51.05 -6.87
N PRO A 26 -25.03 50.17 -6.73
CA PRO A 26 -25.61 50.03 -5.38
C PRO A 26 -26.10 48.59 -5.05
N SER A 27 -25.71 48.15 -3.86
CA SER A 27 -26.50 47.55 -2.77
C SER A 27 -27.76 46.68 -3.03
N VAL A 28 -27.81 45.57 -2.25
CA VAL A 28 -28.95 44.83 -1.67
C VAL A 28 -29.75 43.88 -2.57
N GLN A 29 -29.69 42.57 -2.27
CA GLN A 29 -30.86 41.73 -1.88
C GLN A 29 -30.48 40.25 -1.74
N GLU A 30 -30.69 39.69 -0.53
CA GLU A 30 -30.95 38.26 -0.38
C GLU A 30 -32.27 37.91 -1.10
N PRO A 31 -32.35 36.76 -1.79
CA PRO A 31 -33.62 36.09 -2.04
C PRO A 31 -33.74 34.86 -1.15
N SER A 32 -34.83 34.88 -0.38
CA SER A 32 -35.38 33.76 0.38
C SER A 32 -35.73 32.54 -0.49
N ALA A 33 -35.69 31.40 0.18
CA ALA A 33 -36.35 30.12 -0.10
C ALA A 33 -37.38 30.06 -1.24
N GLY A 34 -37.22 29.04 -2.09
CA GLY A 34 -38.34 28.42 -2.81
C GLY A 34 -38.11 28.25 -4.31
N ALA A 35 -37.41 27.19 -4.70
CA ALA A 35 -37.67 26.48 -5.96
C ALA A 35 -37.06 25.08 -5.87
N GLU A 36 -37.93 24.07 -5.73
CA GLU A 36 -37.62 22.68 -6.00
C GLU A 36 -37.13 22.56 -7.45
N ALA A 37 -35.82 22.41 -7.62
CA ALA A 37 -35.25 21.84 -8.83
C ALA A 37 -34.71 20.46 -8.45
N ALA A 38 -35.39 19.43 -8.94
CA ALA A 38 -34.94 18.05 -8.86
C ALA A 38 -33.54 17.95 -9.48
N VAL A 39 -32.52 17.92 -8.62
CA VAL A 39 -31.15 17.63 -9.02
C VAL A 39 -31.08 16.13 -9.29
N ALA A 40 -31.19 15.76 -10.55
CA ALA A 40 -30.73 14.48 -11.03
C ALA A 40 -29.25 14.34 -10.64
N SER A 41 -28.98 13.39 -9.74
CA SER A 41 -27.65 13.06 -9.23
C SER A 41 -26.76 12.50 -10.35
N THR A 42 -26.03 13.35 -11.06
CA THR A 42 -24.86 12.93 -11.83
C THR A 42 -23.65 12.88 -10.91
N ARG A 43 -23.46 11.73 -10.25
CA ARG A 43 -22.18 11.34 -9.63
C ARG A 43 -21.18 11.03 -10.75
N GLN A 44 -20.36 12.00 -11.13
CA GLN A 44 -19.05 11.73 -11.70
C GLN A 44 -18.03 12.24 -10.69
N ALA A 45 -17.34 11.32 -10.02
CA ALA A 45 -16.11 11.66 -9.34
C ALA A 45 -15.17 12.25 -10.40
N VAL A 46 -14.60 13.42 -10.13
CA VAL A 46 -13.65 14.06 -11.04
C VAL A 46 -12.37 13.21 -11.01
N VAL A 47 -12.18 12.36 -12.02
CA VAL A 47 -10.98 11.54 -12.23
C VAL A 47 -9.85 12.46 -12.68
N SER A 48 -8.63 12.31 -12.15
CA SER A 48 -7.49 13.10 -12.64
C SER A 48 -7.18 12.74 -14.11
N PRO A 49 -6.66 13.68 -14.91
CA PRO A 49 -6.30 13.40 -16.30
C PRO A 49 -5.30 12.24 -16.44
N GLU A 50 -4.38 12.10 -15.49
CA GLU A 50 -3.38 11.02 -15.47
C GLU A 50 -4.03 9.66 -15.18
N LEU A 51 -4.94 9.58 -14.20
CA LEU A 51 -5.66 8.33 -13.89
C LEU A 51 -6.60 7.92 -15.03
N GLU A 52 -7.24 8.89 -15.68
CA GLU A 52 -8.08 8.60 -16.85
C GLU A 52 -7.24 8.10 -18.03
N ALA A 53 -6.02 8.61 -18.22
CA ALA A 53 -5.08 8.09 -19.21
C ALA A 53 -4.64 6.64 -18.90
N ALA A 54 -4.34 6.33 -17.64
CA ALA A 54 -4.03 4.96 -17.21
C ALA A 54 -5.21 4.00 -17.43
N LEU A 55 -6.42 4.40 -17.05
CA LEU A 55 -7.65 3.60 -17.30
C LEU A 55 -7.93 3.40 -18.79
N THR A 56 -7.72 4.43 -19.61
CA THR A 56 -7.85 4.33 -21.07
C THR A 56 -6.80 3.38 -21.64
N CYS A 57 -5.55 3.42 -21.14
CA CYS A 57 -4.53 2.46 -21.52
C CYS A 57 -4.94 1.02 -21.15
N ILE A 58 -5.44 0.79 -19.94
CA ILE A 58 -5.92 -0.54 -19.51
C ILE A 58 -7.04 -1.04 -20.42
N GLU A 59 -7.97 -0.17 -20.79
CA GLU A 59 -9.06 -0.52 -21.71
C GLU A 59 -8.54 -1.06 -23.05
N THR A 60 -7.36 -0.62 -23.51
CA THR A 60 -6.75 -1.18 -24.72
C THR A 60 -6.35 -2.65 -24.55
N TYR A 61 -5.81 -3.03 -23.40
CA TYR A 61 -5.49 -4.43 -23.07
C TYR A 61 -6.76 -5.27 -22.88
N VAL A 62 -7.78 -4.70 -22.23
CA VAL A 62 -9.11 -5.33 -22.09
C VAL A 62 -9.70 -5.66 -23.45
N VAL A 63 -9.72 -4.69 -24.37
CA VAL A 63 -10.27 -4.85 -25.73
C VAL A 63 -9.45 -5.83 -26.54
N ALA A 64 -8.12 -5.85 -26.36
CA ALA A 64 -7.23 -6.82 -27.00
C ALA A 64 -7.36 -8.24 -26.42
N GLY A 65 -8.04 -8.41 -25.28
CA GLY A 65 -8.13 -9.69 -24.58
C GLY A 65 -6.81 -10.10 -23.91
N THR A 66 -5.92 -9.13 -23.67
CA THR A 66 -4.60 -9.31 -23.01
C THR A 66 -4.56 -8.63 -21.64
N CYS A 67 -5.72 -8.28 -21.06
CA CYS A 67 -5.79 -7.94 -19.64
C CYS A 67 -5.86 -9.23 -18.81
N ASP A 68 -4.76 -9.97 -18.78
CA ASP A 68 -4.65 -11.27 -18.13
C ASP A 68 -3.34 -11.37 -17.32
N TRP A 69 -3.17 -12.46 -16.58
CA TRP A 69 -1.99 -12.66 -15.75
C TRP A 69 -0.67 -12.79 -16.53
N GLU A 70 -0.72 -13.34 -17.74
CA GLU A 70 0.47 -13.52 -18.58
C GLU A 70 1.04 -12.17 -19.02
N HIS A 71 0.16 -11.20 -19.30
CA HIS A 71 0.51 -9.86 -19.74
C HIS A 71 0.46 -8.80 -18.63
N TRP A 72 0.12 -9.18 -17.39
CA TRP A 72 -0.03 -8.24 -16.26
C TRP A 72 1.17 -7.32 -16.09
N SER A 73 2.37 -7.88 -16.17
CA SER A 73 3.63 -7.15 -16.02
C SER A 73 3.76 -6.00 -17.05
N GLU A 74 3.44 -6.30 -18.31
CA GLU A 74 3.47 -5.33 -19.39
C GLU A 74 2.38 -4.26 -19.22
N LEU A 75 1.14 -4.68 -18.96
CA LEU A 75 0.01 -3.79 -18.71
C LEU A 75 0.29 -2.85 -17.54
N TYR A 76 0.78 -3.40 -16.43
CA TYR A 76 1.05 -2.67 -15.19
C TYR A 76 2.07 -1.55 -15.43
N ASP A 77 3.13 -1.82 -16.19
CA ASP A 77 4.16 -0.83 -16.53
C ASP A 77 3.69 0.13 -17.64
N ALA A 78 3.09 -0.37 -18.72
CA ALA A 78 2.68 0.43 -19.88
C ALA A 78 1.57 1.44 -19.54
N CYS A 79 0.67 1.04 -18.64
CA CYS A 79 -0.43 1.88 -18.19
C CYS A 79 -0.12 2.61 -16.87
N ASP A 80 1.12 2.55 -16.41
CA ASP A 80 1.60 3.19 -15.18
C ASP A 80 0.69 2.92 -13.96
N VAL A 81 0.21 1.68 -13.84
CA VAL A 81 -0.72 1.27 -12.78
C VAL A 81 -0.17 1.59 -11.40
N SER A 82 1.16 1.42 -11.22
CA SER A 82 1.87 1.72 -9.98
C SER A 82 1.80 3.18 -9.53
N ALA A 83 1.59 4.12 -10.45
CA ALA A 83 1.47 5.55 -10.14
C ALA A 83 0.08 5.91 -9.60
N HIS A 84 -0.88 4.98 -9.68
CA HIS A 84 -2.28 5.22 -9.36
C HIS A 84 -2.73 4.33 -8.20
N PRO A 85 -2.83 4.88 -6.98
CA PRO A 85 -3.36 4.17 -5.81
C PRO A 85 -4.68 3.45 -6.04
N GLU A 86 -5.54 4.00 -6.90
CA GLU A 86 -6.83 3.44 -7.25
C GLU A 86 -6.75 2.13 -8.04
N LEU A 87 -5.64 1.94 -8.78
CA LEU A 87 -5.38 0.79 -9.64
C LEU A 87 -4.39 -0.19 -9.00
N ASP A 88 -3.60 0.26 -8.02
CA ASP A 88 -2.60 -0.54 -7.29
C ASP A 88 -3.01 -0.77 -5.82
N ASP A 89 -4.29 -0.97 -5.57
CA ASP A 89 -4.83 -1.36 -4.26
C ASP A 89 -5.02 -2.88 -4.09
N GLY A 90 -4.73 -3.63 -5.16
CA GLY A 90 -4.80 -5.10 -5.21
C GLY A 90 -6.11 -5.63 -5.76
N HIS A 91 -7.17 -4.82 -5.78
CA HIS A 91 -8.45 -5.19 -6.37
C HIS A 91 -8.29 -5.37 -7.88
N PHE A 92 -7.62 -4.44 -8.55
CA PHE A 92 -7.39 -4.57 -9.99
C PHE A 92 -6.59 -5.83 -10.34
N LEU A 93 -5.51 -6.06 -9.61
CA LEU A 93 -4.68 -7.26 -9.71
C LEU A 93 -5.52 -8.54 -9.50
N GLU A 94 -6.41 -8.56 -8.51
CA GLU A 94 -7.30 -9.70 -8.24
C GLU A 94 -8.25 -9.97 -9.41
N GLU A 95 -8.79 -8.92 -10.03
CA GLU A 95 -9.72 -9.05 -11.15
C GLU A 95 -9.00 -9.49 -12.43
N VAL A 96 -7.76 -9.07 -12.65
CA VAL A 96 -6.90 -9.62 -13.73
C VAL A 96 -6.56 -11.08 -13.48
N GLN A 97 -6.14 -11.44 -12.26
CA GLN A 97 -5.80 -12.82 -11.90
C GLN A 97 -7.01 -13.77 -11.93
N SER A 98 -8.22 -13.23 -11.79
CA SER A 98 -9.48 -13.99 -11.80
C SER A 98 -10.11 -14.09 -13.19
N ASP A 99 -9.40 -13.68 -14.24
CA ASP A 99 -9.90 -13.60 -15.63
C ASP A 99 -11.16 -12.73 -15.77
N ASN A 100 -11.35 -11.78 -14.86
CA ASN A 100 -12.47 -10.86 -14.84
C ASN A 100 -12.14 -9.50 -15.45
N CYS A 101 -10.91 -9.28 -15.93
CA CYS A 101 -10.56 -8.09 -16.70
C CYS A 101 -10.91 -8.29 -18.19
N THR A 102 -12.21 -8.36 -18.51
CA THR A 102 -12.71 -8.64 -19.86
C THR A 102 -13.55 -7.49 -20.40
N VAL A 103 -13.75 -7.43 -21.72
CA VAL A 103 -14.62 -6.42 -22.35
C VAL A 103 -16.02 -6.38 -21.72
N VAL A 104 -16.54 -7.53 -21.29
CA VAL A 104 -17.90 -7.63 -20.71
C VAL A 104 -17.96 -7.06 -19.30
N SER A 105 -16.96 -7.33 -18.47
CA SER A 105 -16.90 -6.93 -17.06
C SER A 105 -16.24 -5.56 -16.87
N TRP A 106 -15.49 -5.05 -17.85
CA TRP A 106 -14.72 -3.82 -17.75
C TRP A 106 -15.51 -2.57 -17.34
N PRO A 107 -16.72 -2.30 -17.87
CA PRO A 107 -17.48 -1.12 -17.42
C PRO A 107 -17.76 -1.14 -15.90
N ALA A 108 -18.08 -2.33 -15.36
CA ALA A 108 -18.32 -2.50 -13.93
C ALA A 108 -17.00 -2.45 -13.12
N LEU A 109 -15.95 -3.11 -13.62
CA LEU A 109 -14.62 -3.09 -13.00
C LEU A 109 -14.03 -1.68 -12.95
N ARG A 110 -14.05 -0.94 -14.06
CA ARG A 110 -13.59 0.47 -14.12
C ARG A 110 -14.33 1.34 -13.12
N ALA A 111 -15.65 1.18 -12.99
CA ALA A 111 -16.42 1.91 -11.99
C ALA A 111 -16.02 1.55 -10.55
N GLN A 112 -15.69 0.28 -10.29
CA GLN A 112 -15.18 -0.17 -8.99
C GLN A 112 -13.78 0.39 -8.71
N LEU A 113 -12.85 0.34 -9.67
CA LEU A 113 -11.51 0.90 -9.57
C LEU A 113 -11.52 2.41 -9.32
N LEU A 114 -12.48 3.14 -9.90
CA LEU A 114 -12.66 4.56 -9.61
C LEU A 114 -13.27 4.85 -8.22
N SER A 115 -13.71 3.82 -7.50
CA SER A 115 -14.32 3.91 -6.18
C SER A 115 -13.38 3.56 -5.02
N THR A 116 -12.10 3.28 -5.31
CA THR A 116 -11.09 2.76 -4.35
C THR A 116 -10.28 3.84 -3.62
N THR A 117 -10.70 5.11 -3.69
CA THR A 117 -10.34 6.04 -2.60
C THR A 117 -10.70 5.36 -1.27
N PRO A 118 -9.85 5.39 -0.23
CA PRO A 118 -10.21 4.87 1.08
C PRO A 118 -11.45 5.61 1.60
N LEU A 119 -12.60 4.99 1.36
CA LEU A 119 -13.91 5.51 1.70
C LEU A 119 -14.35 4.82 2.97
N VAL A 120 -14.90 5.61 3.87
CA VAL A 120 -15.85 5.09 4.83
C VAL A 120 -17.15 4.85 4.08
N ARG A 121 -17.60 3.60 4.02
CA ARG A 121 -18.86 3.22 3.36
C ARG A 121 -19.88 2.75 4.40
N VAL A 122 -21.14 3.10 4.17
CA VAL A 122 -22.26 2.80 5.06
C VAL A 122 -23.24 1.90 4.31
N TYR A 123 -23.71 0.85 4.96
CA TYR A 123 -24.58 -0.17 4.38
C TYR A 123 -25.80 -0.41 5.26
N ASP A 124 -26.91 -0.84 4.67
CA ASP A 124 -28.16 -1.13 5.40
C ASP A 124 -28.19 -2.55 6.02
N SER A 125 -27.25 -3.42 5.67
CA SER A 125 -27.19 -4.80 6.17
C SER A 125 -26.05 -4.96 7.16
N CYS A 126 -26.23 -5.82 8.17
CA CYS A 126 -25.22 -6.11 9.21
C CYS A 126 -23.90 -6.68 8.67
N ASP A 127 -23.89 -7.16 7.42
CA ASP A 127 -22.76 -7.82 6.77
C ASP A 127 -22.11 -6.98 5.66
N GLY A 128 -22.63 -5.79 5.36
CA GLY A 128 -22.09 -4.93 4.32
C GLY A 128 -22.34 -5.42 2.89
N ASP A 129 -23.22 -6.40 2.71
CA ASP A 129 -23.55 -7.01 1.40
C ASP A 129 -24.62 -6.24 0.62
N SER A 130 -25.11 -5.12 1.15
CA SER A 130 -26.16 -4.31 0.52
C SER A 130 -25.62 -3.13 -0.28
N GLU A 131 -26.53 -2.34 -0.87
CA GLU A 131 -26.13 -1.13 -1.56
C GLU A 131 -25.53 -0.12 -0.59
N VAL A 132 -24.46 0.56 -1.04
CA VAL A 132 -23.82 1.62 -0.27
C VAL A 132 -24.79 2.77 -0.11
N LEU A 133 -25.30 2.95 1.10
CA LEU A 133 -26.19 4.05 1.49
C LEU A 133 -25.49 5.40 1.39
N HIS A 134 -24.23 5.43 1.83
CA HIS A 134 -23.42 6.64 1.82
C HIS A 134 -21.93 6.30 1.82
N SER A 135 -21.11 7.17 1.23
CA SER A 135 -19.66 7.01 1.17
C SER A 135 -18.95 8.36 1.31
N ALA A 136 -17.89 8.42 2.11
CA ALA A 136 -17.06 9.63 2.23
C ALA A 136 -15.60 9.29 2.60
N SER A 137 -14.64 10.09 2.14
CA SER A 137 -13.20 9.89 2.40
C SER A 137 -12.57 11.00 3.24
N ALA A 138 -13.09 12.23 3.16
CA ALA A 138 -12.52 13.38 3.85
C ALA A 138 -12.86 13.39 5.34
N ASN A 139 -11.97 13.96 6.17
CA ASN A 139 -12.27 14.19 7.57
C ASN A 139 -13.41 15.21 7.69
N GLY A 140 -14.36 14.96 8.57
CA GLY A 140 -15.53 15.81 8.70
C GLY A 140 -16.72 15.09 9.32
N CYS A 141 -17.80 15.84 9.53
CA CYS A 141 -19.06 15.33 10.02
C CYS A 141 -20.04 15.15 8.87
N TYR A 142 -20.69 13.98 8.79
CA TYR A 142 -21.60 13.61 7.73
C TYR A 142 -22.98 13.23 8.31
N PRO A 143 -24.07 13.80 7.80
CA PRO A 143 -25.41 13.39 8.19
C PRO A 143 -25.79 12.07 7.51
N LEU A 144 -26.59 11.24 8.20
CA LEU A 144 -27.33 10.15 7.58
C LEU A 144 -28.80 10.55 7.57
N ALA A 145 -29.48 10.39 6.43
CA ALA A 145 -30.89 10.75 6.35
C ALA A 145 -31.72 9.88 7.33
N GLN A 146 -32.78 10.48 7.91
CA GLN A 146 -33.63 9.75 8.84
C GLN A 146 -34.25 8.52 8.17
N GLY A 147 -34.20 7.37 8.85
CA GLY A 147 -34.78 6.12 8.37
C GLY A 147 -33.87 5.27 7.47
N VAL A 148 -32.64 5.71 7.19
CA VAL A 148 -31.68 5.03 6.29
C VAL A 148 -31.09 3.72 6.86
N GLY A 149 -31.48 3.28 8.06
CA GLY A 149 -31.24 1.92 8.54
C GLY A 149 -29.77 1.45 8.53
N ALA A 150 -28.83 2.35 8.86
CA ALA A 150 -27.41 2.01 8.82
C ALA A 150 -27.12 0.84 9.77
N SER A 151 -26.58 -0.24 9.21
CA SER A 151 -26.31 -1.50 9.93
C SER A 151 -24.86 -1.97 9.81
N PHE A 152 -24.06 -1.39 8.91
CA PHE A 152 -22.63 -1.67 8.81
C PHE A 152 -21.84 -0.47 8.32
N PHE A 153 -20.63 -0.30 8.86
CA PHE A 153 -19.65 0.69 8.43
C PHE A 153 -18.36 -0.01 8.01
N GLU A 154 -17.96 0.16 6.75
CA GLU A 154 -16.60 -0.14 6.30
C GLU A 154 -15.73 1.07 6.64
N VAL A 155 -14.67 0.87 7.42
CA VAL A 155 -13.78 1.93 7.90
C VAL A 155 -12.44 1.78 7.22
N ALA A 156 -12.06 2.74 6.38
CA ALA A 156 -10.77 2.71 5.70
C ALA A 156 -9.58 2.65 6.68
N ILE A 157 -8.51 1.93 6.32
CA ILE A 157 -7.25 1.92 7.08
C ILE A 157 -6.69 3.35 7.15
N GLY A 158 -6.30 3.80 8.34
CA GLY A 158 -5.88 5.18 8.57
C GLY A 158 -6.98 6.06 9.16
N LYS A 159 -8.25 5.62 9.10
CA LYS A 159 -9.41 6.38 9.60
C LYS A 159 -10.01 5.78 10.86
N SER A 160 -10.58 6.65 11.68
CA SER A 160 -11.58 6.29 12.69
C SER A 160 -12.91 6.93 12.31
N VAL A 161 -13.99 6.27 12.73
CA VAL A 161 -15.34 6.76 12.55
C VAL A 161 -16.02 6.85 13.91
N THR A 162 -16.42 8.05 14.31
CA THR A 162 -17.31 8.23 15.46
C THR A 162 -18.75 8.25 14.98
N LEU A 163 -19.53 7.27 15.40
CA LEU A 163 -20.94 7.10 15.10
C LEU A 163 -21.76 7.84 16.16
N TYR A 164 -22.72 8.67 15.76
CA TYR A 164 -23.54 9.47 16.66
C TYR A 164 -25.03 9.11 16.52
N ALA A 165 -25.71 8.99 17.65
CA ALA A 165 -27.16 8.83 17.71
C ALA A 165 -27.93 10.13 17.34
N GLY A 166 -27.29 11.29 17.47
CA GLY A 166 -27.84 12.59 17.08
C GLY A 166 -27.38 13.04 15.69
N ALA A 167 -28.07 14.05 15.14
CA ALA A 167 -27.62 14.75 13.93
C ALA A 167 -26.43 15.68 14.25
N GLY A 168 -25.65 16.06 13.22
CA GLY A 168 -24.56 17.03 13.36
C GLY A 168 -23.38 16.58 14.23
N CYS A 169 -23.15 15.27 14.34
CA CYS A 169 -22.12 14.64 15.16
C CYS A 169 -22.20 15.04 16.63
N ALA A 170 -23.41 14.94 17.19
CA ALA A 170 -23.72 15.27 18.56
C ALA A 170 -24.49 14.14 19.27
N GLY A 171 -24.53 14.20 20.59
CA GLY A 171 -25.24 13.23 21.43
C GLY A 171 -24.39 11.99 21.72
N ASP A 172 -25.08 10.90 22.06
CA ASP A 172 -24.47 9.62 22.39
C ASP A 172 -23.70 9.05 21.19
N SER A 173 -22.56 8.41 21.45
CA SER A 173 -21.63 8.02 20.39
C SER A 173 -20.75 6.82 20.72
N VAL A 174 -20.15 6.25 19.67
CA VAL A 174 -19.12 5.21 19.75
C VAL A 174 -18.10 5.43 18.63
N THR A 175 -16.82 5.26 18.92
CA THR A 175 -15.75 5.36 17.91
C THR A 175 -15.29 3.97 17.51
N VAL A 176 -15.20 3.73 16.21
CA VAL A 176 -14.71 2.49 15.60
C VAL A 176 -13.52 2.80 14.69
N GLU A 177 -12.50 1.95 14.71
CA GLU A 177 -11.27 2.10 13.90
C GLU A 177 -11.09 0.96 12.87
N THR A 178 -12.01 0.01 12.88
CA THR A 178 -12.11 -1.09 11.93
C THR A 178 -13.56 -1.18 11.49
N ASP A 179 -13.84 -2.06 10.52
CA ASP A 179 -15.20 -2.25 10.02
C ASP A 179 -16.12 -2.61 11.18
N ALA A 180 -17.33 -2.05 11.21
CA ALA A 180 -18.22 -2.13 12.34
C ALA A 180 -19.58 -2.69 11.92
N ASN A 181 -19.88 -3.88 12.41
CA ASN A 181 -21.22 -4.46 12.37
C ASN A 181 -22.08 -3.81 13.46
N LEU A 182 -23.04 -2.97 13.07
CA LEU A 182 -23.85 -2.20 14.01
C LEU A 182 -24.89 -3.04 14.74
N CYS A 183 -25.19 -4.24 14.23
CA CYS A 183 -26.02 -5.23 14.90
C CYS A 183 -25.36 -5.81 16.17
N GLU A 184 -24.04 -5.62 16.30
CA GLU A 184 -23.23 -6.01 17.46
C GLU A 184 -22.59 -4.81 18.16
N THR A 185 -22.77 -3.59 17.63
CA THR A 185 -22.18 -2.36 18.17
C THR A 185 -23.21 -1.62 19.02
N THR A 186 -22.78 -1.11 20.17
CA THR A 186 -23.59 -0.24 21.03
C THR A 186 -22.94 1.12 21.19
N PHE A 187 -23.76 2.16 21.34
CA PHE A 187 -23.28 3.48 21.77
C PHE A 187 -22.80 3.45 23.22
N ALA A 188 -22.13 4.51 23.68
CA ALA A 188 -21.62 4.60 25.04
C ALA A 188 -22.70 4.45 26.13
N SER A 189 -23.97 4.79 25.83
CA SER A 189 -25.10 4.51 26.75
C SER A 189 -25.49 3.03 26.86
N GLY A 190 -24.97 2.16 25.99
CA GLY A 190 -25.39 0.77 25.84
C GLY A 190 -26.56 0.57 24.88
N ALA A 191 -27.14 1.65 24.32
CA ALA A 191 -28.14 1.55 23.27
C ALA A 191 -27.54 0.93 21.99
N SER A 192 -28.33 0.14 21.25
CA SER A 192 -27.89 -0.43 19.98
C SER A 192 -27.58 0.67 18.96
N ALA A 193 -26.48 0.52 18.21
CA ALA A 193 -26.14 1.40 17.10
C ALA A 193 -26.92 1.05 15.82
N ASN A 194 -27.49 -0.15 15.73
CA ASN A 194 -28.23 -0.61 14.55
C ASN A 194 -29.43 0.28 14.25
N ASP A 195 -29.53 0.77 13.01
CA ASP A 195 -30.58 1.69 12.55
C ASP A 195 -30.69 3.03 13.32
N ALA A 196 -29.78 3.25 14.27
CA ALA A 196 -29.85 4.34 15.25
C ALA A 196 -28.80 5.43 15.01
N VAL A 197 -27.81 5.19 14.14
CA VAL A 197 -26.86 6.22 13.71
C VAL A 197 -27.58 7.29 12.89
N ARG A 198 -27.40 8.56 13.26
CA ARG A 198 -27.99 9.73 12.59
C ARG A 198 -26.94 10.65 11.97
N SER A 199 -25.71 10.57 12.43
CA SER A 199 -24.56 11.20 11.79
C SER A 199 -23.30 10.46 12.18
N TYR A 200 -22.22 10.67 11.43
CA TYR A 200 -20.94 10.09 11.73
C TYR A 200 -19.81 11.04 11.38
N ARG A 201 -18.69 10.94 12.11
CA ARG A 201 -17.50 11.76 11.91
C ARG A 201 -16.34 10.90 11.47
N ILE A 202 -15.73 11.25 10.35
CA ILE A 202 -14.47 10.65 9.88
C ILE A 202 -13.31 11.48 10.42
N GLN A 203 -12.31 10.81 10.99
CA GLN A 203 -11.05 11.41 11.42
C GLN A 203 -9.89 10.51 11.02
N ASP A 204 -8.70 11.10 10.84
CA ASP A 204 -7.48 10.30 10.78
C ASP A 204 -7.20 9.70 12.17
N VAL A 205 -6.78 8.44 12.21
CA VAL A 205 -6.31 7.81 13.44
C VAL A 205 -5.03 8.52 13.85
N GLY A 206 -5.12 9.33 14.91
CA GLY A 206 -3.95 9.93 15.53
C GLY A 206 -3.04 8.85 16.09
N ALA A 207 -1.89 8.59 15.47
CA ALA A 207 -0.91 7.67 16.04
C ALA A 207 -0.41 8.22 17.39
N PRO A 208 -0.25 7.37 18.42
CA PRO A 208 0.52 7.71 19.60
C PRO A 208 1.90 8.26 19.22
N ALA A 209 2.48 9.10 20.08
CA ALA A 209 3.87 9.52 19.89
C ALA A 209 4.78 8.27 19.90
N SER A 210 5.61 8.14 18.87
CA SER A 210 6.51 7.00 18.68
C SER A 210 7.87 7.52 18.21
N PRO A 211 9.00 7.00 18.70
CA PRO A 211 10.32 7.38 18.20
C PRO A 211 10.52 7.02 16.71
N TYR A 212 9.67 6.14 16.18
CA TYR A 212 9.65 5.73 14.77
C TYR A 212 8.74 6.63 13.91
N ARG A 213 8.00 7.54 14.54
CA ARG A 213 7.18 8.56 13.89
C ARG A 213 7.78 9.94 14.18
N TYR A 214 8.60 10.40 13.25
CA TYR A 214 9.31 11.67 13.34
C TYR A 214 9.00 12.55 12.15
N THR A 215 9.22 13.85 12.32
CA THR A 215 9.27 14.81 11.23
C THR A 215 10.70 15.32 11.08
N CYS A 216 11.07 15.64 9.85
CA CYS A 216 12.30 16.30 9.50
C CYS A 216 12.10 17.82 9.54
N SER A 217 12.84 18.50 10.40
CA SER A 217 12.86 19.97 10.38
C SER A 217 13.69 20.49 9.21
N ALA A 218 13.45 21.74 8.80
CA ALA A 218 14.25 22.40 7.76
C ALA A 218 15.75 22.49 8.12
N SER A 219 16.09 22.45 9.42
CA SER A 219 17.46 22.43 9.94
C SER A 219 18.12 21.04 9.91
N GLU A 220 17.43 19.99 9.48
CA GLU A 220 17.93 18.61 9.46
C GLU A 220 17.99 18.06 8.02
N PRO A 221 18.89 18.57 7.16
CA PRO A 221 18.96 18.18 5.75
C PRO A 221 19.36 16.71 5.54
N ALA A 222 19.92 16.06 6.57
CA ALA A 222 20.26 14.62 6.57
C ALA A 222 19.08 13.71 6.97
N CYS A 223 17.95 14.28 7.39
CA CYS A 223 16.77 13.51 7.79
C CYS A 223 16.00 12.99 6.56
N VAL A 224 15.46 11.77 6.67
CA VAL A 224 14.66 11.13 5.62
C VAL A 224 13.21 11.08 6.08
N GLU A 225 12.34 11.90 5.50
CA GLU A 225 10.93 11.92 5.88
C GLU A 225 10.24 10.60 5.49
N ASN A 226 9.37 10.11 6.37
CA ASN A 226 8.40 9.06 6.05
C ASN A 226 7.03 9.70 5.79
N ASP A 227 6.64 9.73 4.53
CA ASP A 227 5.41 10.39 4.08
C ASP A 227 4.14 9.53 4.26
N ASN A 228 4.24 8.34 4.88
CA ASN A 228 3.09 7.48 5.15
C ASN A 228 2.20 8.07 6.25
N SER A 229 0.99 8.52 5.90
CA SER A 229 0.02 9.05 6.87
C SER A 229 -0.61 7.96 7.75
N ARG A 230 -0.51 6.68 7.37
CA ARG A 230 -1.20 5.55 8.03
C ARG A 230 -0.40 4.87 9.13
N LEU A 231 0.76 5.40 9.51
CA LEU A 231 1.65 4.77 10.49
C LEU A 231 0.96 4.40 11.81
N GLY A 232 0.04 5.23 12.32
CA GLY A 232 -0.70 4.91 13.54
C GLY A 232 -1.69 3.76 13.42
N SER A 233 -2.22 3.54 12.21
CA SER A 233 -3.11 2.41 11.94
C SER A 233 -2.35 1.11 11.69
N ILE A 234 -1.12 1.20 11.20
CA ILE A 234 -0.22 0.07 10.98
C ILE A 234 0.45 -0.34 12.29
N ASN A 235 0.99 0.61 13.04
CA ASN A 235 1.81 0.37 14.23
C ASN A 235 0.95 0.33 15.50
N LYS A 236 0.12 -0.69 15.58
CA LYS A 236 -0.75 -0.98 16.73
C LYS A 236 -0.96 -2.47 16.91
N LYS A 237 -1.69 -2.83 17.96
CA LYS A 237 -2.22 -4.19 18.10
C LYS A 237 -3.25 -4.46 16.99
N HIS A 238 -3.02 -5.49 16.18
CA HIS A 238 -3.95 -5.91 15.14
C HIS A 238 -4.91 -6.97 15.68
N THR A 239 -6.20 -6.74 15.49
CA THR A 239 -7.22 -7.76 15.67
C THR A 239 -7.26 -8.67 14.45
N VAL A 240 -7.15 -9.98 14.66
CA VAL A 240 -7.09 -10.97 13.58
C VAL A 240 -8.18 -12.02 13.72
N LYS A 241 -8.94 -12.24 12.64
CA LYS A 241 -9.88 -13.35 12.52
C LYS A 241 -9.30 -14.43 11.62
N VAL A 242 -9.34 -15.68 12.09
CA VAL A 242 -8.81 -16.83 11.33
C VAL A 242 -9.96 -17.68 10.79
N VAL A 243 -9.98 -17.88 9.48
CA VAL A 243 -11.04 -18.63 8.79
C VAL A 243 -10.43 -19.81 8.05
N ARG A 244 -10.81 -21.02 8.48
CA ARG A 244 -10.50 -22.25 7.74
C ARG A 244 -11.63 -22.50 6.73
N VAL A 245 -11.32 -22.44 5.44
CA VAL A 245 -12.31 -22.71 4.39
C VAL A 245 -12.24 -24.20 4.01
N THR A 246 -13.37 -24.89 3.97
CA THR A 246 -13.46 -26.32 3.68
C THR A 246 -14.33 -26.60 2.47
N TYR A 247 -13.92 -27.58 1.66
CA TYR A 247 -14.66 -28.07 0.52
C TYR A 247 -14.54 -29.59 0.44
N ALA A 248 -15.64 -30.27 0.14
CA ALA A 248 -15.70 -31.73 0.10
C ALA A 248 -14.63 -32.32 -0.83
N GLY A 249 -13.90 -33.34 -0.35
CA GLY A 249 -12.85 -34.00 -1.13
C GLY A 249 -11.52 -33.24 -1.22
N ARG A 250 -11.37 -32.09 -0.56
CA ARG A 250 -10.11 -31.34 -0.49
C ARG A 250 -9.64 -31.19 0.96
N THR A 251 -8.33 -31.01 1.11
CA THR A 251 -7.72 -30.79 2.43
C THR A 251 -7.44 -29.31 2.64
N THR A 252 -7.70 -28.84 3.86
CA THR A 252 -7.31 -27.52 4.34
C THR A 252 -6.60 -27.71 5.67
N PRO A 253 -5.47 -27.01 5.93
CA PRO A 253 -4.80 -27.04 7.22
C PRO A 253 -5.77 -26.89 8.40
N SER A 254 -5.43 -27.51 9.53
CA SER A 254 -6.28 -27.42 10.72
C SER A 254 -6.33 -25.97 11.23
N LEU A 255 -7.42 -25.60 11.91
CA LEU A 255 -7.55 -24.26 12.47
C LEU A 255 -6.42 -23.93 13.45
N ALA A 256 -5.94 -24.93 14.20
CA ALA A 256 -4.79 -24.78 15.09
C ALA A 256 -3.48 -24.48 14.32
N THR A 257 -3.25 -25.18 13.20
CA THR A 257 -2.09 -24.94 12.32
C THR A 257 -2.12 -23.51 11.78
N ILE A 258 -3.27 -23.06 11.26
CA ILE A 258 -3.41 -21.71 10.70
C ILE A 258 -3.17 -20.66 11.78
N ARG A 259 -3.75 -20.84 12.98
CA ARG A 259 -3.52 -19.93 14.12
C ARG A 259 -2.05 -19.86 14.52
N ASN A 260 -1.33 -20.98 14.51
CA ASN A 260 0.09 -21.00 14.84
C ASN A 260 0.93 -20.29 13.78
N ASN A 261 0.59 -20.41 12.49
CA ASN A 261 1.24 -19.66 11.43
C ASN A 261 1.00 -18.14 11.57
N VAL A 262 -0.24 -17.74 11.90
CA VAL A 262 -0.56 -16.34 12.20
C VAL A 262 0.24 -15.84 13.39
N ARG A 263 0.38 -16.62 14.48
CA ARG A 263 1.25 -16.25 15.60
C ARG A 263 2.70 -16.07 15.15
N GLY A 264 3.24 -17.02 14.38
CA GLY A 264 4.60 -16.89 13.85
C GLY A 264 4.80 -15.66 12.97
N LEU A 265 3.81 -15.27 12.17
CA LEU A 265 3.83 -14.01 11.41
C LEU A 265 3.95 -12.79 12.32
N TYR A 266 3.17 -12.77 13.40
CA TYR A 266 3.19 -11.64 14.33
C TYR A 266 4.40 -11.66 15.27
N ASP A 267 4.99 -12.81 15.57
CA ASP A 267 6.30 -12.88 16.23
C ASP A 267 7.38 -12.25 15.32
N PHE A 268 7.30 -12.48 14.01
CA PHE A 268 8.14 -11.78 13.03
C PHE A 268 7.86 -10.27 13.01
N PHE A 269 6.59 -9.84 12.96
CA PHE A 269 6.26 -8.41 12.98
C PHE A 269 6.67 -7.73 14.28
N ASP A 270 6.54 -8.39 15.43
CA ASP A 270 7.00 -7.86 16.72
C ASP A 270 8.50 -7.55 16.67
N VAL A 271 9.32 -8.48 16.16
CA VAL A 271 10.75 -8.26 15.99
C VAL A 271 11.05 -7.19 14.93
N ALA A 272 10.47 -7.32 13.72
CA ALA A 272 10.75 -6.43 12.60
C ALA A 272 10.30 -4.99 12.84
N SER A 273 9.20 -4.79 13.57
CA SER A 273 8.66 -3.48 13.95
C SER A 273 9.17 -2.96 15.29
N ARG A 274 9.98 -3.77 16.01
CA ARG A 274 10.52 -3.49 17.35
C ARG A 274 9.44 -3.23 18.40
N GLY A 275 8.46 -4.12 18.45
CA GLY A 275 7.36 -4.13 19.42
C GLY A 275 6.23 -3.15 19.10
N GLN A 276 6.23 -2.53 17.92
CA GLN A 276 5.17 -1.60 17.52
C GLN A 276 3.90 -2.33 17.07
N VAL A 277 4.04 -3.54 16.52
CA VAL A 277 2.93 -4.37 16.04
C VAL A 277 2.78 -5.57 16.97
N SER A 278 1.56 -5.84 17.41
CA SER A 278 1.24 -7.01 18.23
C SER A 278 -0.07 -7.67 17.79
N LEU A 279 -0.31 -8.90 18.25
CA LEU A 279 -1.43 -9.72 17.83
C LEU A 279 -2.54 -9.83 18.87
N GLU A 280 -3.79 -9.75 18.43
CA GLU A 280 -4.95 -10.28 19.14
C GLU A 280 -5.83 -11.11 18.20
N ILE A 281 -5.89 -12.44 18.44
CA ILE A 281 -6.81 -13.30 17.69
C ILE A 281 -8.20 -13.18 18.32
N VAL A 282 -9.08 -12.41 17.69
CA VAL A 282 -10.44 -12.14 18.20
C VAL A 282 -11.43 -13.25 17.89
N ALA A 283 -11.20 -14.01 16.81
CA ALA A 283 -12.07 -15.12 16.43
C ALA A 283 -11.35 -16.17 15.59
N SER A 284 -11.86 -17.40 15.60
CA SER A 284 -11.45 -18.44 14.66
C SER A 284 -12.63 -19.34 14.32
N GLN A 285 -12.80 -19.70 13.05
CA GLN A 285 -13.94 -20.52 12.61
C GLN A 285 -13.62 -21.38 11.40
N THR A 286 -14.43 -22.41 11.17
CA THR A 286 -14.42 -23.20 9.93
C THR A 286 -15.65 -22.85 9.12
N VAL A 287 -15.48 -22.65 7.81
CA VAL A 287 -16.54 -22.31 6.86
C VAL A 287 -16.53 -23.30 5.72
N ASP A 288 -17.62 -24.05 5.56
CA ASP A 288 -17.83 -24.91 4.41
C ASP A 288 -18.29 -24.09 3.20
N VAL A 289 -17.65 -24.29 2.04
CA VAL A 289 -18.06 -23.70 0.76
C VAL A 289 -18.56 -24.80 -0.18
N THR A 290 -19.42 -24.42 -1.12
CA THR A 290 -20.09 -25.37 -2.03
C THR A 290 -19.54 -25.35 -3.45
N SER A 291 -18.67 -24.40 -3.77
CA SER A 291 -18.05 -24.28 -5.10
C SER A 291 -16.57 -24.65 -5.06
N ALA A 292 -16.12 -25.36 -6.10
CA ALA A 292 -14.70 -25.62 -6.34
C ALA A 292 -13.99 -24.45 -7.04
N ASN A 293 -14.75 -23.46 -7.55
CA ASN A 293 -14.20 -22.26 -8.16
C ASN A 293 -13.67 -21.31 -7.08
N CYS A 294 -12.41 -20.87 -7.20
CA CYS A 294 -11.73 -20.06 -6.19
C CYS A 294 -12.49 -18.76 -5.86
N ALA A 295 -12.87 -17.97 -6.87
CA ALA A 295 -13.57 -16.69 -6.66
C ALA A 295 -14.91 -16.87 -5.94
N THR A 296 -15.72 -17.84 -6.41
CA THR A 296 -17.00 -18.17 -5.76
C THR A 296 -16.79 -18.64 -4.31
N ALA A 297 -15.78 -19.48 -4.07
CA ALA A 297 -15.45 -19.97 -2.74
C ALA A 297 -15.00 -18.85 -1.80
N LYS A 298 -14.15 -17.91 -2.27
CA LYS A 298 -13.75 -16.72 -1.49
C LYS A 298 -14.96 -15.89 -1.12
N SER A 299 -15.83 -15.57 -2.08
CA SER A 299 -17.06 -14.79 -1.83
C SER A 299 -17.96 -15.47 -0.79
N GLN A 300 -18.20 -16.78 -0.92
CA GLN A 300 -18.95 -17.54 0.08
C GLN A 300 -18.27 -17.53 1.45
N ALA A 301 -16.94 -17.66 1.49
CA ALA A 301 -16.18 -17.64 2.73
C ALA A 301 -16.28 -16.29 3.44
N VAL A 302 -16.17 -15.18 2.71
CA VAL A 302 -16.33 -13.81 3.26
C VAL A 302 -17.73 -13.65 3.85
N LYS A 303 -18.77 -13.96 3.08
CA LYS A 303 -20.18 -13.82 3.48
C LYS A 303 -20.54 -14.62 4.72
N LYS A 304 -20.05 -15.85 4.80
CA LYS A 304 -20.26 -16.71 5.98
C LYS A 304 -19.39 -16.28 7.15
N ALA A 305 -18.23 -15.71 6.86
CA ALA A 305 -17.28 -15.39 7.90
C ALA A 305 -17.65 -14.15 8.70
N LYS A 306 -18.17 -13.10 8.05
CA LYS A 306 -18.57 -11.80 8.65
C LYS A 306 -17.53 -11.25 9.62
N SER A 307 -16.60 -10.43 9.13
CA SER A 307 -15.46 -9.96 9.92
C SER A 307 -15.42 -8.44 10.03
N SER A 308 -15.17 -7.97 11.24
CA SER A 308 -14.85 -6.59 11.62
C SER A 308 -13.39 -6.43 12.06
N ALA A 309 -12.59 -7.50 11.95
CA ALA A 309 -11.21 -7.52 12.41
C ALA A 309 -10.31 -6.67 11.50
N PHE A 310 -9.20 -6.15 12.04
CA PHE A 310 -8.19 -5.45 11.25
C PHE A 310 -7.66 -6.32 10.11
N LEU A 311 -7.51 -7.64 10.34
CA LEU A 311 -7.09 -8.61 9.33
C LEU A 311 -7.94 -9.88 9.43
N THR A 312 -8.36 -10.41 8.27
CA THR A 312 -9.00 -11.73 8.18
C THR A 312 -8.16 -12.67 7.33
N VAL A 313 -7.76 -13.80 7.91
CA VAL A 313 -6.91 -14.80 7.26
C VAL A 313 -7.76 -15.98 6.82
N TYR A 314 -7.98 -16.12 5.51
CA TYR A 314 -8.66 -17.25 4.90
C TYR A 314 -7.65 -18.28 4.42
N SER A 315 -7.64 -19.47 5.02
CA SER A 315 -6.89 -20.61 4.48
C SER A 315 -7.78 -21.41 3.55
N MET A 316 -7.43 -21.42 2.27
CA MET A 316 -8.22 -22.05 1.20
C MET A 316 -7.88 -23.54 1.08
N PRO A 317 -8.83 -24.39 0.64
CA PRO A 317 -8.55 -25.79 0.33
C PRO A 317 -7.46 -25.96 -0.71
N SER A 318 -6.62 -26.99 -0.53
CA SER A 318 -5.52 -27.30 -1.43
C SER A 318 -5.97 -27.47 -2.88
N GLY A 319 -5.19 -26.87 -3.79
CA GLY A 319 -5.43 -26.86 -5.23
C GLY A 319 -6.69 -26.10 -5.66
N MET A 320 -7.38 -25.37 -4.77
CA MET A 320 -8.59 -24.61 -5.12
C MET A 320 -8.23 -23.30 -5.80
N CYS A 321 -7.22 -22.61 -5.28
CA CYS A 321 -6.70 -21.36 -5.81
C CYS A 321 -5.28 -21.59 -6.33
N SER A 322 -4.96 -21.01 -7.50
CA SER A 322 -3.65 -21.10 -8.15
C SER A 322 -2.59 -20.28 -7.41
N THR A 323 -3.00 -19.18 -6.76
CA THR A 323 -2.16 -18.23 -6.03
C THR A 323 -2.74 -17.91 -4.65
N SER A 324 -1.88 -17.37 -3.78
CA SER A 324 -2.34 -16.59 -2.62
C SER A 324 -2.53 -15.14 -3.08
N ASN A 325 -3.41 -14.39 -2.42
CA ASN A 325 -3.59 -12.96 -2.69
C ASN A 325 -4.12 -12.23 -1.44
N ALA A 326 -4.11 -10.91 -1.50
CA ALA A 326 -4.59 -10.03 -0.45
C ALA A 326 -5.36 -8.83 -1.02
N GLY A 327 -6.28 -8.29 -0.22
CA GLY A 327 -7.05 -7.08 -0.53
C GLY A 327 -8.00 -6.76 0.62
N SER A 328 -8.32 -5.47 0.83
CA SER A 328 -9.36 -5.02 1.78
C SER A 328 -9.34 -5.74 3.13
N ARG A 329 -8.19 -5.70 3.84
CA ARG A 329 -7.99 -6.35 5.15
C ARG A 329 -8.16 -7.87 5.17
N SER A 330 -8.14 -8.52 4.03
CA SER A 330 -8.27 -9.96 3.89
C SER A 330 -7.08 -10.55 3.16
N VAL A 331 -6.67 -11.74 3.58
CA VAL A 331 -5.66 -12.54 2.88
C VAL A 331 -6.22 -13.93 2.60
N TYR A 332 -6.03 -14.41 1.37
CA TYR A 332 -6.45 -15.74 0.94
C TYR A 332 -5.21 -16.56 0.65
N LEU A 333 -4.99 -17.59 1.45
CA LEU A 333 -3.78 -18.39 1.42
C LEU A 333 -4.08 -19.75 0.82
N LYS A 334 -3.43 -20.07 -0.30
CA LYS A 334 -3.54 -21.42 -0.90
C LYS A 334 -2.77 -22.50 -0.13
N GLY A 335 -1.93 -22.11 0.82
CA GLY A 335 -1.00 -23.00 1.51
C GLY A 335 -0.59 -22.53 2.91
N GLY A 336 0.45 -23.17 3.44
CA GLY A 336 0.94 -22.97 4.81
C GLY A 336 2.35 -22.37 4.90
N LEU A 337 2.93 -21.91 3.78
CA LEU A 337 4.30 -21.39 3.78
C LEU A 337 4.33 -20.03 4.48
N PHE A 338 5.29 -19.83 5.41
CA PHE A 338 5.45 -18.56 6.13
C PHE A 338 5.58 -17.35 5.19
N ARG A 339 6.32 -17.52 4.08
CA ARG A 339 6.47 -16.46 3.06
C ARG A 339 5.12 -15.96 2.55
N ASP A 340 4.17 -16.85 2.29
CA ASP A 340 2.85 -16.45 1.77
C ASP A 340 2.12 -15.56 2.79
N TYR A 341 2.18 -15.91 4.08
CA TYR A 341 1.59 -15.07 5.13
C TYR A 341 2.25 -13.69 5.18
N ALA A 342 3.58 -13.62 5.16
CA ALA A 342 4.32 -12.35 5.21
C ALA A 342 4.13 -11.50 3.94
N HIS A 343 4.04 -12.13 2.77
CA HIS A 343 3.80 -11.46 1.49
C HIS A 343 2.39 -10.87 1.45
N GLU A 344 1.36 -11.71 1.65
CA GLU A 344 -0.02 -11.28 1.56
C GLU A 344 -0.40 -10.25 2.63
N VAL A 345 0.11 -10.40 3.86
CA VAL A 345 -0.15 -9.38 4.88
C VAL A 345 0.65 -8.10 4.60
N GLY A 346 1.81 -8.19 3.96
CA GLY A 346 2.56 -7.02 3.49
C GLY A 346 1.71 -6.12 2.56
N HIS A 347 0.92 -6.72 1.67
CA HIS A 347 -0.05 -6.01 0.84
C HIS A 347 -1.12 -5.28 1.67
N VAL A 348 -1.69 -5.93 2.69
CA VAL A 348 -2.65 -5.29 3.61
C VAL A 348 -2.01 -4.09 4.33
N LEU A 349 -0.71 -4.14 4.62
CA LEU A 349 0.05 -3.05 5.23
C LEU A 349 0.47 -1.95 4.22
N GLY A 350 0.14 -2.12 2.94
CA GLY A 350 0.40 -1.15 1.88
C GLY A 350 1.75 -1.31 1.18
N LEU A 351 2.33 -2.51 1.20
CA LEU A 351 3.53 -2.83 0.42
C LEU A 351 3.14 -3.39 -0.96
N ALA A 352 3.80 -2.92 -2.01
CA ALA A 352 3.74 -3.55 -3.33
C ALA A 352 4.96 -4.45 -3.56
N HIS A 353 5.01 -5.10 -4.72
CA HIS A 353 6.02 -6.10 -5.02
C HIS A 353 7.46 -5.57 -5.03
N GLY A 354 8.38 -6.47 -4.67
CA GLY A 354 9.81 -6.28 -4.81
C GLY A 354 10.30 -6.76 -6.17
N ASN A 355 10.70 -5.84 -7.03
CA ASN A 355 11.12 -6.10 -8.40
C ASN A 355 12.64 -5.94 -8.57
N THR A 356 13.18 -6.48 -9.65
CA THR A 356 14.57 -6.24 -10.06
C THR A 356 14.59 -5.70 -11.47
N ARG A 357 15.57 -4.84 -11.78
CA ARG A 357 15.83 -4.41 -13.14
C ARG A 357 17.04 -5.16 -13.69
N ASN A 358 16.91 -5.75 -14.87
CA ASN A 358 18.04 -6.29 -15.59
C ASN A 358 18.94 -5.12 -16.02
N PRO A 359 20.20 -5.05 -15.54
CA PRO A 359 21.07 -3.92 -15.84
C PRO A 359 21.51 -3.87 -17.31
N THR A 360 21.42 -4.99 -18.03
CA THR A 360 21.84 -5.10 -19.43
C THR A 360 20.70 -4.80 -20.39
N THR A 361 19.52 -5.39 -20.17
CA THR A 361 18.36 -5.23 -21.07
C THR A 361 17.44 -4.09 -20.65
N GLY A 362 17.53 -3.65 -19.39
CA GLY A 362 16.63 -2.67 -18.80
C GLY A 362 15.26 -3.23 -18.41
N GLU A 363 14.96 -4.49 -18.76
CA GLU A 363 13.71 -5.19 -18.47
C GLU A 363 13.48 -5.33 -16.97
N ILE A 364 12.21 -5.30 -16.58
CA ILE A 364 11.78 -5.46 -15.19
C ILE A 364 11.43 -6.93 -15.00
N ASN A 365 12.04 -7.54 -13.99
CA ASN A 365 11.66 -8.85 -13.51
C ASN A 365 10.83 -8.68 -12.23
N HIS A 366 9.52 -8.81 -12.40
CA HIS A 366 8.55 -8.68 -11.33
C HIS A 366 8.77 -9.77 -10.27
N TYR A 367 8.61 -9.44 -9.00
CA TYR A 367 8.89 -10.35 -7.87
C TYR A 367 10.34 -10.82 -7.78
N GLY A 368 11.24 -10.24 -8.57
CA GLY A 368 12.64 -10.67 -8.67
C GLY A 368 13.49 -10.29 -7.46
N ASP A 369 13.03 -9.40 -6.58
CA ASP A 369 13.80 -8.99 -5.40
C ASP A 369 13.81 -10.10 -4.35
N SER A 370 14.90 -10.86 -4.33
CA SER A 370 15.08 -11.95 -3.36
C SER A 370 15.37 -11.47 -1.94
N SER A 371 15.52 -10.16 -1.72
CA SER A 371 15.85 -9.57 -0.42
C SER A 371 14.64 -9.15 0.40
N THR A 372 13.41 -9.33 -0.10
CA THR A 372 12.16 -9.00 0.59
C THR A 372 11.13 -10.11 0.49
N PHE A 373 10.26 -10.23 1.50
CA PHE A 373 9.07 -11.08 1.41
C PHE A 373 8.10 -10.64 0.32
N MET A 374 8.17 -9.39 -0.17
CA MET A 374 7.37 -8.91 -1.30
C MET A 374 7.90 -9.37 -2.67
N GLY A 375 8.98 -10.18 -2.69
CA GLY A 375 9.45 -10.88 -3.87
C GLY A 375 8.98 -12.34 -3.90
N SER A 376 9.58 -13.13 -4.78
CA SER A 376 9.26 -14.55 -4.98
C SER A 376 9.83 -15.47 -3.89
N ASN A 377 10.89 -15.04 -3.21
CA ASN A 377 11.67 -15.86 -2.28
C ASN A 377 11.32 -15.61 -0.82
N ALA A 378 11.59 -16.59 0.04
CA ALA A 378 11.66 -16.34 1.48
C ALA A 378 12.79 -15.36 1.76
N SER A 379 12.57 -14.39 2.64
CA SER A 379 13.58 -13.41 3.04
C SER A 379 13.80 -13.46 4.55
N ASP A 380 14.82 -12.73 5.01
CA ASP A 380 15.05 -12.51 6.44
C ASP A 380 14.13 -11.39 6.96
N ASN A 381 13.77 -10.42 6.10
CA ASN A 381 12.91 -9.29 6.43
C ASN A 381 12.32 -8.65 5.15
N TYR A 382 11.51 -7.59 5.30
CA TYR A 382 11.25 -6.64 4.21
C TYR A 382 12.51 -5.82 3.90
N ASN A 383 12.62 -5.29 2.68
CA ASN A 383 13.76 -4.46 2.32
C ASN A 383 13.65 -3.05 2.94
N LEU A 384 14.73 -2.27 2.88
CA LEU A 384 14.80 -1.00 3.61
C LEU A 384 13.70 0.02 3.23
N PRO A 385 13.38 0.27 1.94
CA PRO A 385 12.29 1.19 1.60
C PRO A 385 10.96 0.78 2.24
N GLN A 386 10.65 -0.53 2.27
CA GLN A 386 9.42 -1.06 2.84
C GLN A 386 9.39 -0.94 4.36
N LEU A 387 10.52 -1.22 5.06
CA LEU A 387 10.63 -0.98 6.50
C LEU A 387 10.48 0.50 6.84
N HIS A 388 11.09 1.38 6.04
CA HIS A 388 10.94 2.83 6.19
C HIS A 388 9.47 3.20 6.06
N TRP A 389 8.80 2.78 4.99
CA TRP A 389 7.38 3.06 4.75
C TRP A 389 6.46 2.61 5.89
N LEU A 390 6.71 1.44 6.47
CA LEU A 390 5.96 0.92 7.61
C LEU A 390 6.22 1.68 8.92
N GLY A 391 7.22 2.56 8.96
CA GLY A 391 7.65 3.24 10.17
C GLY A 391 8.35 2.28 11.13
N TRP A 392 9.10 1.32 10.59
CA TRP A 392 9.87 0.33 11.35
C TRP A 392 11.37 0.69 11.40
N THR A 393 11.71 1.92 11.02
CA THR A 393 13.05 2.52 11.13
C THR A 393 13.01 3.75 12.03
N LYS A 394 14.13 4.09 12.67
CA LYS A 394 14.28 5.34 13.42
C LYS A 394 14.91 6.43 12.58
N LYS A 395 14.71 7.68 13.00
CA LYS A 395 15.24 8.88 12.34
C LYS A 395 16.75 8.81 12.11
N GLU A 396 17.47 8.44 13.15
CA GLU A 396 18.92 8.32 13.19
C GLU A 396 19.46 7.12 12.42
N GLU A 397 18.62 6.19 11.97
CA GLU A 397 19.08 4.99 11.26
C GLU A 397 19.19 5.21 9.76
N LEU A 398 18.64 6.31 9.25
CA LEU A 398 18.72 6.68 7.85
C LEU A 398 19.50 7.98 7.71
N GLN A 399 20.28 8.08 6.63
CA GLN A 399 21.03 9.28 6.32
C GLN A 399 20.72 9.74 4.90
N LYS A 400 20.08 10.90 4.77
CA LYS A 400 19.92 11.59 3.49
C LYS A 400 21.25 12.17 3.05
N VAL A 401 21.69 11.87 1.82
CA VAL A 401 23.02 12.26 1.30
C VAL A 401 22.99 13.39 0.27
N ASN A 402 21.80 13.87 -0.13
CA ASN A 402 21.61 14.94 -1.12
C ASN A 402 22.50 16.16 -0.87
N SER A 403 22.55 16.67 0.37
CA SER A 403 23.29 17.89 0.71
C SER A 403 24.79 17.82 0.43
N VAL A 404 25.37 16.61 0.39
CA VAL A 404 26.79 16.38 0.09
C VAL A 404 26.97 16.02 -1.38
N VAL A 405 26.16 15.10 -1.88
CA VAL A 405 26.35 14.48 -3.20
C VAL A 405 25.93 15.42 -4.33
N ASP A 406 24.84 16.18 -4.15
CA ASP A 406 24.34 17.08 -5.19
C ASP A 406 25.25 18.30 -5.41
N THR A 407 26.14 18.61 -4.45
CA THR A 407 27.18 19.64 -4.59
C THR A 407 28.51 19.10 -5.14
N GLY A 408 28.54 17.86 -5.64
CA GLY A 408 29.75 17.20 -6.17
C GLY A 408 30.66 16.61 -5.11
N GLY A 409 30.22 16.55 -3.85
CA GLY A 409 30.94 15.90 -2.76
C GLY A 409 30.75 14.39 -2.73
N THR A 410 31.46 13.75 -1.80
CA THR A 410 31.37 12.31 -1.54
C THR A 410 30.87 12.08 -0.12
N ALA A 411 29.78 11.32 0.03
CA ALA A 411 29.29 10.87 1.32
C ALA A 411 29.90 9.50 1.67
N LEU A 412 30.40 9.36 2.90
CA LEU A 412 30.81 8.08 3.47
C LEU A 412 29.77 7.65 4.51
N VAL A 413 29.18 6.47 4.31
CA VAL A 413 28.12 5.95 5.20
C VAL A 413 28.45 4.52 5.60
N LYS A 414 28.45 4.24 6.91
CA LYS A 414 28.63 2.90 7.46
C LYS A 414 27.28 2.23 7.63
N LEU A 415 27.03 1.19 6.85
CA LEU A 415 25.76 0.49 6.76
C LEU A 415 25.79 -0.82 7.55
N ARG A 416 24.80 -1.04 8.41
CA ARG A 416 24.58 -2.36 9.04
C ARG A 416 23.51 -3.16 8.28
N PRO A 417 23.51 -4.49 8.42
CA PRO A 417 22.49 -5.34 7.83
C PRO A 417 21.05 -5.07 8.31
N VAL A 418 20.11 -5.09 7.37
CA VAL A 418 18.67 -4.86 7.58
C VAL A 418 17.95 -6.09 8.14
N GLY A 419 18.38 -7.30 7.80
CA GLY A 419 17.61 -8.54 8.03
C GLY A 419 17.18 -8.80 9.47
N GLY A 420 17.96 -8.36 10.46
CA GLY A 420 17.55 -8.46 11.87
C GLY A 420 16.74 -7.26 12.39
N ASN A 421 16.82 -6.12 11.71
CA ASN A 421 16.32 -4.81 12.12
C ASN A 421 16.42 -4.53 13.63
N THR A 422 17.52 -4.98 14.26
CA THR A 422 17.67 -4.90 15.72
C THR A 422 18.02 -3.48 16.15
N GLU A 423 17.74 -3.15 17.41
CA GLU A 423 18.21 -1.91 18.02
C GLU A 423 19.73 -1.78 17.95
N LEU A 424 20.20 -0.53 17.78
CA LEU A 424 21.62 -0.20 17.85
C LEU A 424 22.10 -0.28 19.30
N THR A 425 23.29 -0.86 19.49
CA THR A 425 24.03 -0.65 20.74
C THR A 425 24.72 0.73 20.71
N SER A 426 25.13 1.25 21.86
CA SER A 426 25.90 2.50 21.94
C SER A 426 27.19 2.45 21.10
N GLU A 427 27.81 1.29 20.99
CA GLU A 427 29.01 1.02 20.19
C GLU A 427 28.76 1.03 18.67
N GLN A 428 27.50 0.97 18.25
CA GLN A 428 27.07 0.97 16.84
C GLN A 428 26.32 2.26 16.47
N SER A 429 26.46 3.32 17.25
CA SER A 429 25.71 4.57 17.09
C SER A 429 25.92 5.28 15.73
N ASP A 430 27.00 4.96 15.01
CA ASP A 430 27.29 5.43 13.65
C ASP A 430 26.83 4.48 12.54
N HIS A 431 26.30 3.30 12.87
CA HIS A 431 25.86 2.31 11.89
C HIS A 431 24.43 2.60 11.44
N ARG A 432 24.28 3.10 10.22
CA ARG A 432 22.98 3.37 9.60
C ARG A 432 22.38 2.09 9.01
N LEU A 433 21.06 1.96 9.00
CA LEU A 433 20.38 0.92 8.20
C LEU A 433 20.50 1.22 6.70
N GLY A 434 20.54 2.50 6.32
CA GLY A 434 20.73 2.90 4.93
C GLY A 434 21.11 4.35 4.72
N ALA A 435 21.63 4.61 3.53
CA ALA A 435 21.74 5.94 2.96
C ALA A 435 20.60 6.17 1.96
N VAL A 436 20.09 7.39 1.90
CA VAL A 436 18.96 7.75 1.02
C VAL A 436 19.34 8.95 0.18
N TRP A 437 19.05 8.89 -1.12
CA TRP A 437 19.18 10.00 -2.04
C TRP A 437 17.85 10.22 -2.74
N ASP A 438 17.20 11.36 -2.46
CA ASP A 438 16.01 11.77 -3.19
C ASP A 438 16.44 12.24 -4.58
N ILE A 439 15.86 11.66 -5.64
CA ILE A 439 16.24 11.98 -7.01
C ILE A 439 15.71 13.39 -7.35
N PRO A 440 16.58 14.38 -7.63
CA PRO A 440 16.15 15.76 -7.86
C PRO A 440 15.12 15.89 -8.98
N GLY A 441 14.06 16.64 -8.74
CA GLY A 441 13.00 16.89 -9.74
C GLY A 441 12.05 15.72 -9.97
N THR A 442 12.10 14.66 -9.16
CA THR A 442 11.17 13.52 -9.24
C THR A 442 10.56 13.20 -7.88
N ASP A 443 9.56 12.34 -7.88
CA ASP A 443 8.97 11.76 -6.69
C ASP A 443 9.68 10.48 -6.24
N GLN A 444 10.83 10.13 -6.82
CA GLN A 444 11.54 8.88 -6.53
C GLN A 444 12.72 9.11 -5.59
N ARG A 445 13.12 8.06 -4.87
CA ARG A 445 14.32 8.04 -4.03
C ARG A 445 15.09 6.73 -4.20
N LEU A 446 16.40 6.80 -4.02
CA LEU A 446 17.26 5.63 -3.93
C LEU A 446 17.59 5.32 -2.47
N PHE A 447 17.44 4.06 -2.06
CA PHE A 447 17.90 3.54 -0.79
C PHE A 447 19.10 2.63 -1.02
N ILE A 448 20.19 2.86 -0.31
CA ILE A 448 21.39 2.03 -0.35
C ILE A 448 21.47 1.30 0.98
N ALA A 449 21.42 -0.03 0.94
CA ALA A 449 21.35 -0.85 2.14
C ALA A 449 22.12 -2.16 2.01
N VAL A 450 22.38 -2.80 3.16
CA VAL A 450 22.88 -4.16 3.24
C VAL A 450 21.72 -5.05 3.69
N PRO A 451 21.17 -5.93 2.85
CA PRO A 451 19.92 -6.60 3.21
C PRO A 451 20.07 -7.59 4.35
N LYS A 452 21.21 -8.29 4.45
CA LYS A 452 21.40 -9.36 5.44
C LYS A 452 22.86 -9.59 5.81
N PRO A 453 23.12 -10.10 7.04
CA PRO A 453 24.47 -10.22 7.58
C PRO A 453 25.24 -11.41 7.03
N ARG A 454 24.57 -12.50 6.62
CA ARG A 454 25.23 -13.76 6.26
C ARG A 454 24.48 -14.51 5.16
N LEU A 455 25.18 -15.34 4.39
CA LEU A 455 24.53 -16.27 3.49
C LEU A 455 23.65 -17.26 4.27
N ASN A 456 22.51 -17.61 3.68
CA ASN A 456 21.63 -18.67 4.15
C ASN A 456 20.98 -19.37 2.95
N ASN A 457 20.24 -20.45 3.22
CA ASN A 457 19.67 -21.29 2.18
C ASN A 457 18.34 -20.78 1.61
N THR A 458 17.86 -19.59 2.01
CA THR A 458 16.51 -19.11 1.64
C THR A 458 16.48 -18.30 0.35
N ASN A 459 17.46 -17.41 0.12
CA ASN A 459 17.45 -16.48 -1.02
C ASN A 459 18.79 -16.28 -1.74
N GLN A 460 19.82 -17.07 -1.38
CA GLN A 460 21.16 -17.07 -2.00
C GLN A 460 21.81 -15.67 -2.13
N ILE A 461 21.42 -14.73 -1.26
CA ILE A 461 22.12 -13.46 -1.13
C ILE A 461 23.28 -13.66 -0.15
N GLU A 462 24.50 -13.38 -0.60
CA GLU A 462 25.69 -13.35 0.24
C GLU A 462 25.58 -12.28 1.33
N GLY A 463 26.11 -12.58 2.51
CA GLY A 463 26.19 -11.61 3.60
C GLY A 463 26.98 -10.37 3.17
N GLY A 464 26.55 -9.19 3.63
CA GLY A 464 27.23 -7.94 3.29
C GLY A 464 27.02 -7.47 1.85
N THR A 465 26.21 -8.16 1.04
CA THR A 465 25.79 -7.64 -0.28
C THR A 465 25.19 -6.25 -0.11
N VAL A 466 25.64 -5.29 -0.91
CA VAL A 466 25.04 -3.95 -0.99
C VAL A 466 24.02 -3.96 -2.12
N MET A 467 22.82 -3.46 -1.84
CA MET A 467 21.77 -3.26 -2.83
C MET A 467 21.36 -1.79 -2.87
N VAL A 468 21.08 -1.30 -4.08
CA VAL A 468 20.50 0.02 -4.32
C VAL A 468 19.08 -0.18 -4.82
N TYR A 469 18.10 0.28 -4.05
CA TYR A 469 16.67 0.18 -4.35
C TYR A 469 16.16 1.53 -4.83
N ARG A 470 15.36 1.55 -5.88
CA ARG A 470 14.50 2.69 -6.24
C ARG A 470 13.11 2.43 -5.67
N ALA A 471 12.53 3.46 -5.05
CA ALA A 471 11.17 3.45 -4.52
C ALA A 471 10.57 4.87 -4.57
N PRO A 472 9.24 5.01 -4.62
CA PRO A 472 8.59 6.32 -4.57
C PRO A 472 8.80 6.98 -3.19
N ARG A 473 8.77 8.32 -3.17
CA ARG A 473 8.68 9.11 -1.96
C ARG A 473 7.31 8.98 -1.32
N CYS A 474 6.29 8.81 -2.15
CA CYS A 474 4.91 8.54 -1.77
C CYS A 474 4.25 9.59 -0.87
N VAL A 475 4.37 10.86 -1.26
CA VAL A 475 3.69 11.97 -0.57
C VAL A 475 2.19 11.88 -0.83
N GLY A 476 1.41 11.57 0.22
CA GLY A 476 -0.05 11.46 0.13
C GLY A 476 -0.57 10.16 -0.47
N CYS A 477 0.30 9.17 -0.69
CA CYS A 477 -0.07 7.86 -1.18
C CYS A 477 -1.03 7.09 -0.25
N MET A 478 -1.89 6.27 -0.85
CA MET A 478 -2.82 5.37 -0.18
C MET A 478 -2.79 3.98 -0.85
N GLY A 479 -3.27 2.93 -0.20
CA GLY A 479 -3.26 1.57 -0.80
C GLY A 479 -1.89 0.89 -0.76
N MET A 480 -1.54 0.08 -1.77
CA MET A 480 -0.24 -0.61 -1.87
C MET A 480 0.76 0.23 -2.66
N SER A 481 1.26 1.29 -2.04
CA SER A 481 2.01 2.31 -2.79
C SER A 481 3.53 2.14 -2.70
N MET A 482 4.02 1.24 -1.84
CA MET A 482 5.46 1.06 -1.61
C MET A 482 6.02 -0.11 -2.41
N GLY A 483 6.11 0.07 -3.73
CA GLY A 483 6.84 -0.81 -4.63
C GLY A 483 8.33 -0.51 -4.61
N THR A 484 9.15 -1.54 -4.82
CA THR A 484 10.62 -1.38 -4.81
C THR A 484 11.26 -2.04 -6.01
N MET A 485 12.32 -1.42 -6.54
CA MET A 485 13.08 -1.97 -7.66
C MET A 485 14.57 -1.99 -7.33
N VAL A 486 15.20 -3.17 -7.35
CA VAL A 486 16.66 -3.27 -7.24
C VAL A 486 17.31 -2.74 -8.52
N MET A 487 18.06 -1.66 -8.38
CA MET A 487 18.79 -0.97 -9.46
C MET A 487 20.24 -1.46 -9.58
N ALA A 488 20.84 -1.84 -8.45
CA ALA A 488 22.20 -2.39 -8.41
C ALA A 488 22.35 -3.38 -7.26
N ARG A 489 23.18 -4.40 -7.46
CA ARG A 489 23.54 -5.42 -6.46
C ARG A 489 25.00 -5.78 -6.62
N PHE A 490 25.78 -5.67 -5.53
CA PHE A 490 27.21 -5.98 -5.56
C PHE A 490 27.72 -6.41 -4.17
N ALA A 491 28.80 -7.20 -4.16
CA ALA A 491 29.38 -7.71 -2.92
C ALA A 491 30.14 -6.62 -2.15
N ALA A 492 30.15 -6.67 -0.81
CA ALA A 492 30.99 -5.78 0.02
C ALA A 492 32.48 -5.82 -0.33
N THR A 493 32.97 -6.92 -0.90
CA THR A 493 34.38 -7.13 -1.25
C THR A 493 34.77 -6.63 -2.63
N THR A 494 33.81 -6.12 -3.41
CA THR A 494 34.12 -5.53 -4.73
C THR A 494 34.99 -4.29 -4.55
N VAL A 495 35.93 -4.07 -5.47
CA VAL A 495 36.73 -2.83 -5.56
C VAL A 495 36.17 -1.85 -6.59
N ASN A 496 35.18 -2.31 -7.36
CA ASN A 496 34.56 -1.54 -8.43
C ASN A 496 33.52 -0.57 -7.87
N GLU A 497 33.34 0.51 -8.60
CA GLU A 497 32.23 1.44 -8.39
C GLU A 497 31.04 0.98 -9.24
N HIS A 498 29.84 1.19 -8.72
CA HIS A 498 28.60 0.74 -9.33
C HIS A 498 27.64 1.92 -9.48
N GLU A 499 27.16 2.14 -10.71
CA GLU A 499 26.20 3.19 -11.00
C GLU A 499 24.76 2.70 -10.80
N ALA A 500 23.94 3.52 -10.16
CA ALA A 500 22.50 3.36 -10.06
C ALA A 500 21.84 4.73 -10.27
N HIS A 501 21.22 4.94 -11.43
CA HIS A 501 20.47 6.16 -11.76
C HIS A 501 21.31 7.45 -11.59
N GLY A 502 22.54 7.44 -12.13
CA GLY A 502 23.46 8.57 -12.01
C GLY A 502 24.10 8.76 -10.63
N LEU A 503 23.85 7.86 -9.68
CA LEU A 503 24.54 7.80 -8.40
C LEU A 503 25.59 6.68 -8.43
N TYR A 504 26.83 7.01 -8.08
CA TYR A 504 27.93 6.05 -8.01
C TYR A 504 28.14 5.60 -6.57
N VAL A 505 28.12 4.29 -6.34
CA VAL A 505 28.27 3.66 -5.04
C VAL A 505 29.44 2.68 -5.06
N LYS A 506 30.35 2.81 -4.10
CA LYS A 506 31.53 1.95 -3.97
C LYS A 506 31.72 1.49 -2.52
N PRO A 507 31.80 0.19 -2.23
CA PRO A 507 32.26 -0.28 -0.93
C PRO A 507 33.72 0.12 -0.71
N VAL A 508 34.02 0.69 0.46
CA VAL A 508 35.37 1.15 0.82
C VAL A 508 35.93 0.50 2.08
N ALA A 509 35.07 -0.04 2.94
CA ALA A 509 35.47 -0.85 4.09
C ALA A 509 34.33 -1.81 4.48
N TYR A 510 34.64 -2.87 5.24
CA TYR A 510 33.63 -3.75 5.83
C TYR A 510 34.19 -4.44 7.08
N GLU A 511 33.29 -4.84 7.96
CA GLU A 511 33.59 -5.63 9.16
C GLU A 511 32.84 -6.95 9.08
N ARG A 512 33.55 -8.07 9.27
CA ARG A 512 32.95 -9.41 9.24
C ARG A 512 33.70 -10.38 10.13
N THR A 513 32.98 -11.37 10.66
CA THR A 513 33.54 -12.49 11.43
C THR A 513 33.26 -13.82 10.74
N PRO A 514 34.23 -14.75 10.70
CA PRO A 514 33.97 -16.11 10.22
C PRO A 514 33.21 -16.90 11.28
N VAL A 515 32.17 -17.63 10.88
CA VAL A 515 31.44 -18.59 11.71
C VAL A 515 31.34 -19.93 10.99
N GLN A 516 31.27 -21.02 11.75
CA GLN A 516 31.04 -22.35 11.19
C GLN A 516 29.53 -22.63 11.13
N VAL A 517 29.03 -22.94 9.93
CA VAL A 517 27.65 -23.39 9.70
C VAL A 517 27.72 -24.68 8.89
N ASP A 518 27.22 -25.78 9.46
CA ASP A 518 27.22 -27.10 8.82
C ASP A 518 28.61 -27.53 8.26
N GLY A 519 29.67 -27.22 9.02
CA GLY A 519 31.06 -27.54 8.66
C GLY A 519 31.67 -26.66 7.55
N LYS A 520 30.99 -25.58 7.14
CA LYS A 520 31.49 -24.58 6.20
C LYS A 520 31.71 -23.24 6.90
N THR A 521 32.78 -22.54 6.53
CA THR A 521 33.01 -21.16 6.96
C THR A 521 32.04 -20.23 6.22
N VAL A 522 31.18 -19.55 6.96
CA VAL A 522 30.31 -18.47 6.49
C VAL A 522 30.77 -17.17 7.13
N TYR A 523 30.81 -16.08 6.37
CA TYR A 523 31.11 -14.76 6.93
C TYR A 523 29.82 -14.05 7.38
N VAL A 524 29.84 -13.53 8.59
CA VAL A 524 28.78 -12.69 9.16
C VAL A 524 29.28 -11.25 9.19
N TYR A 525 28.68 -10.39 8.39
CA TYR A 525 29.01 -8.97 8.31
C TYR A 525 28.28 -8.20 9.42
N SER A 526 29.01 -7.36 10.14
CA SER A 526 28.43 -6.39 11.07
C SER A 526 28.18 -5.06 10.38
N SER A 527 29.06 -4.67 9.45
CA SER A 527 28.93 -3.42 8.70
C SER A 527 29.64 -3.43 7.34
N VAL A 528 29.19 -2.54 6.45
CA VAL A 528 29.82 -2.20 5.17
C VAL A 528 29.82 -0.68 5.04
N THR A 529 30.99 -0.08 4.88
CA THR A 529 31.11 1.36 4.59
C THR A 529 31.10 1.58 3.09
N VAL A 530 30.20 2.45 2.63
CA VAL A 530 30.08 2.83 1.22
C VAL A 530 30.47 4.30 1.02
N SER A 531 31.13 4.55 -0.10
CA SER A 531 31.36 5.86 -0.67
C SER A 531 30.30 6.12 -1.74
N ILE A 532 29.62 7.26 -1.64
CA ILE A 532 28.51 7.64 -2.50
C ILE A 532 28.80 9.01 -3.10
N ARG A 533 28.72 9.12 -4.42
CA ARG A 533 28.92 10.39 -5.17
C ARG A 533 28.05 10.42 -6.43
N ARG A 534 28.00 11.55 -7.10
CA ARG A 534 27.35 11.73 -8.40
C ARG A 534 28.36 11.71 -9.54
#